data_AF-A0AAV5C6Q0-F1
#
_entry.id   AF-A0AAV5C6Q0-F1
#
_cell.length_a   1.000
_cell.length_b   1.000
_cell.length_c   1.000
_cell.angle_alpha   90.00
_cell.angle_beta   90.00
_cell.angle_gamma   90.00
#
_symmetry.space_group_name_H-M   'P 1'
#
loop_
_entity.id
_entity.type
_entity.pdbx_description
1 polymer ?
#
loop_
_entity_poly.entity_id
_entity_poly.type
_entity_poly.pdbx_seq_one_letter_code
_entity_poly.pdbx_strand_id
1 'polypeptide(L)'
;MMSPATAATAAAAAFRSAAPASSPSCSRRRRSRLPAVSASLSPSSTEEPLLLRAARGEDGLPRPPAWMMRQAGRYMAEYQALAKRHPSFRERSEKTDLIVEITLQPWRAFAPDGVILFSDILTPLPAIGVPFDISDSKGPVIQSPVRSEEQVRELVPLDLDMLQFVGESLKILRNEIVSRIKKECPHVPLVLYINGNGGLLERMKDTGVDVIGLDWTVDMADGRRRLGNGISVQGNVDPAFLFSPLPVLTDEIHRVVKSAGPKGHILNLGHGVLQKTPEEAVAHFFDVTRSLRYDALFQGSVAEELQPVA
;
A
#
# COMPACT_ATOMS: atom_id res chain seq x y z
N MET A 1 -27.32 53.33 58.20
CA MET A 1 -27.50 51.89 57.93
C MET A 1 -26.14 51.30 57.55
N MET A 2 -25.77 50.21 58.24
CA MET A 2 -24.58 49.32 58.16
C MET A 2 -24.34 48.76 56.76
N SER A 3 -23.23 48.14 56.30
CA SER A 3 -21.79 47.93 56.62
C SER A 3 -21.16 47.19 55.39
N PRO A 4 -19.83 46.95 55.31
CA PRO A 4 -19.09 46.47 54.11
C PRO A 4 -18.65 44.98 54.15
N ALA A 5 -17.75 44.58 53.22
CA ALA A 5 -16.98 43.31 53.04
C ALA A 5 -17.46 42.43 51.86
N THR A 6 -16.61 41.82 51.02
CA THR A 6 -15.54 40.87 51.39
C THR A 6 -14.44 40.75 50.31
N ALA A 7 -13.17 40.74 50.75
CA ALA A 7 -12.01 40.20 50.06
C ALA A 7 -11.65 38.84 50.69
N ALA A 8 -11.12 37.87 49.93
CA ALA A 8 -10.30 36.81 50.51
C ALA A 8 -9.46 36.03 49.47
N THR A 9 -8.16 36.11 49.70
CA THR A 9 -7.03 35.28 49.28
C THR A 9 -7.17 33.81 49.71
N ALA A 10 -6.66 32.87 48.91
CA ALA A 10 -6.34 31.49 49.33
C ALA A 10 -4.98 31.11 48.69
N ALA A 11 -3.86 31.04 49.42
CA ALA A 11 -3.44 30.07 50.42
C ALA A 11 -3.08 28.70 49.82
N ALA A 12 -1.77 28.50 49.61
CA ALA A 12 -1.12 27.24 49.33
C ALA A 12 -1.15 26.33 50.57
N ALA A 13 -1.46 25.04 50.38
CA ALA A 13 -1.31 24.02 51.40
C ALA A 13 -0.68 22.76 50.80
N ALA A 14 0.42 22.35 51.43
CA ALA A 14 1.13 21.10 51.20
C ALA A 14 0.28 19.90 51.66
N PHE A 15 0.41 18.76 50.97
CA PHE A 15 -0.01 17.46 51.49
C PHE A 15 1.13 16.45 51.43
N ARG A 16 1.45 15.90 52.60
CA ARG A 16 2.40 14.81 52.83
C ARG A 16 1.73 13.44 52.58
N SER A 17 2.53 12.55 52.00
CA SER A 17 2.64 11.09 52.18
C SER A 17 1.50 10.31 52.87
N ALA A 18 1.00 9.30 52.16
CA ALA A 18 0.58 8.03 52.74
C ALA A 18 0.83 6.88 51.74
N ALA A 19 1.59 5.87 52.15
CA ALA A 19 1.72 4.58 51.48
C ALA A 19 0.50 3.69 51.79
N PRO A 20 0.20 2.70 50.93
CA PRO A 20 -0.31 1.44 51.44
C PRO A 20 0.47 0.23 50.94
N ALA A 21 0.43 -0.78 51.79
CA ALA A 21 1.18 -2.02 51.76
C ALA A 21 0.56 -3.12 50.87
N SER A 22 1.40 -4.13 50.65
CA SER A 22 1.11 -5.55 50.42
C SER A 22 0.49 -5.99 49.08
N SER A 23 1.34 -6.72 48.35
CA SER A 23 1.10 -7.53 47.16
C SER A 23 0.17 -8.73 47.40
N PRO A 24 -0.60 -9.16 46.39
CA PRO A 24 -0.91 -10.57 46.18
C PRO A 24 -0.05 -11.14 45.04
N SER A 25 0.53 -12.31 45.30
CA SER A 25 1.35 -13.08 44.35
C SER A 25 0.59 -13.40 43.07
N CYS A 26 1.05 -12.86 41.93
CA CYS A 26 0.54 -13.21 40.62
C CYS A 26 1.16 -14.55 40.18
N SER A 27 0.33 -15.60 40.14
CA SER A 27 0.72 -16.91 39.63
C SER A 27 1.04 -16.82 38.13
N ARG A 28 2.23 -17.32 37.76
CA ARG A 28 2.70 -17.46 36.37
C ARG A 28 1.71 -18.31 35.57
N ARG A 29 0.78 -17.69 34.85
CA ARG A 29 0.06 -18.37 33.75
C ARG A 29 1.03 -18.54 32.59
N ARG A 30 1.38 -19.81 32.30
CA ARG A 30 2.06 -20.22 31.06
C ARG A 30 1.32 -19.63 29.87
N ARG A 31 1.97 -18.75 29.11
CA ARG A 31 1.50 -18.36 27.77
C ARG A 31 1.59 -19.58 26.87
N SER A 32 0.44 -20.11 26.42
CA SER A 32 0.38 -21.06 25.32
C SER A 32 0.90 -20.36 24.07
N ARG A 33 2.04 -20.81 23.55
CA ARG A 33 2.55 -20.43 22.24
C ARG A 33 1.60 -21.02 21.19
N LEU A 34 1.04 -20.18 20.33
CA LEU A 34 0.42 -20.63 19.08
C LEU A 34 1.51 -21.29 18.21
N PRO A 35 1.17 -22.30 17.40
CA PRO A 35 2.15 -23.01 16.59
C PRO A 35 2.71 -22.05 15.54
N ALA A 36 4.04 -21.91 15.51
CA ALA A 36 4.73 -21.23 14.43
C ALA A 36 4.52 -22.06 13.15
N VAL A 37 3.89 -21.46 12.13
CA VAL A 37 3.93 -22.00 10.78
C VAL A 37 5.40 -21.92 10.34
N SER A 38 6.09 -23.07 10.36
CA SER A 38 7.42 -23.21 9.80
C SER A 38 7.28 -23.21 8.29
N ALA A 39 7.28 -22.01 7.69
CA ALA A 39 7.58 -21.88 6.27
C ALA A 39 9.06 -22.24 6.11
N SER A 40 9.34 -23.48 5.70
CA SER A 40 10.66 -23.89 5.26
C SER A 40 10.99 -23.14 3.96
N LEU A 41 11.58 -21.96 4.08
CA LEU A 41 12.19 -21.29 2.94
C LEU A 41 13.42 -22.11 2.54
N SER A 42 13.32 -22.82 1.41
CA SER A 42 14.46 -23.43 0.74
C SER A 42 15.37 -22.32 0.22
N PRO A 43 16.65 -22.27 0.64
CA PRO A 43 17.57 -21.23 0.18
C PRO A 43 18.30 -21.70 -1.08
N SER A 44 17.73 -21.58 -2.29
CA SER A 44 18.50 -21.86 -3.53
C SER A 44 17.84 -21.50 -4.87
N SER A 45 17.21 -20.34 -5.05
CA SER A 45 16.98 -19.84 -6.42
C SER A 45 17.88 -18.64 -6.67
N THR A 46 18.91 -18.84 -7.49
CA THR A 46 19.65 -17.75 -8.17
C THR A 46 18.78 -17.03 -9.22
N GLU A 47 17.57 -17.53 -9.44
CA GLU A 47 16.59 -16.95 -10.35
C GLU A 47 16.00 -15.67 -9.77
N GLU A 48 15.91 -14.65 -10.60
CA GLU A 48 15.41 -13.34 -10.20
C GLU A 48 13.92 -13.38 -9.82
N PRO A 49 13.47 -12.61 -8.80
CA PRO A 49 12.08 -12.61 -8.37
C PRO A 49 11.07 -12.33 -9.50
N LEU A 50 9.95 -13.06 -9.46
CA LEU A 50 8.89 -13.00 -10.48
C LEU A 50 8.35 -11.58 -10.69
N LEU A 51 8.25 -10.78 -9.62
CA LEU A 51 7.81 -9.39 -9.67
C LEU A 51 8.69 -8.53 -10.58
N LEU A 52 10.01 -8.67 -10.47
CA LEU A 52 10.97 -7.89 -11.27
C LEU A 52 10.89 -8.29 -12.75
N ARG A 53 10.83 -9.60 -13.00
CA ARG A 53 10.70 -10.17 -14.34
C ARG A 53 9.41 -9.72 -15.03
N ALA A 54 8.28 -9.75 -14.31
CA ALA A 54 7.01 -9.24 -14.82
C ALA A 54 7.04 -7.73 -15.04
N ALA A 55 7.65 -6.96 -14.13
CA ALA A 55 7.78 -5.51 -14.31
C ALA A 55 8.56 -5.16 -15.58
N ARG A 56 9.60 -5.93 -15.91
CA ARG A 56 10.36 -5.78 -17.17
C ARG A 56 9.66 -6.35 -18.40
N GLY A 57 8.49 -6.97 -18.24
CA GLY A 57 7.74 -7.56 -19.33
C GLY A 57 8.45 -8.76 -19.95
N GLU A 58 9.15 -9.57 -19.15
CA GLU A 58 9.72 -10.82 -19.64
C GLU A 58 8.64 -11.81 -20.09
N ASP A 59 8.99 -12.65 -21.07
CA ASP A 59 8.14 -13.75 -21.54
C ASP A 59 8.38 -15.03 -20.71
N GLY A 60 7.47 -16.00 -20.86
CA GLY A 60 7.65 -17.34 -20.28
C GLY A 60 7.53 -17.40 -18.76
N LEU A 61 6.93 -16.39 -18.13
CA LEU A 61 6.56 -16.47 -16.73
C LEU A 61 5.54 -17.61 -16.53
N PRO A 62 5.58 -18.33 -15.40
CA PRO A 62 4.63 -19.41 -15.16
C PRO A 62 3.25 -18.89 -14.72
N ARG A 63 3.18 -17.70 -14.12
CA ARG A 63 1.99 -17.07 -13.52
C ARG A 63 2.22 -15.56 -13.33
N PRO A 64 1.19 -14.74 -13.07
CA PRO A 64 1.40 -13.36 -12.63
C PRO A 64 2.00 -13.34 -11.21
N PRO A 65 2.98 -12.47 -10.91
CA PRO A 65 3.28 -12.12 -9.53
C PRO A 65 2.16 -11.28 -8.93
N ALA A 66 1.97 -11.37 -7.61
CA ALA A 66 1.01 -10.52 -6.91
C ALA A 66 1.51 -9.91 -5.61
N TRP A 67 0.99 -8.71 -5.34
CA TRP A 67 1.05 -8.04 -4.05
C TRP A 67 -0.21 -7.17 -3.90
N MET A 68 -0.46 -6.59 -2.72
CA MET A 68 -1.62 -5.73 -2.50
C MET A 68 -1.23 -4.35 -1.99
N MET A 69 -1.79 -3.30 -2.58
CA MET A 69 -1.74 -1.97 -1.98
C MET A 69 -2.35 -1.98 -0.58
N ARG A 70 -1.71 -1.32 0.39
CA ARG A 70 -2.08 -1.36 1.83
C ARG A 70 -2.09 -2.79 2.43
N GLN A 71 -1.27 -3.70 1.91
CA GLN A 71 -1.10 -5.06 2.46
C GLN A 71 -0.74 -5.07 3.95
N ALA A 72 0.03 -4.09 4.44
CA ALA A 72 0.24 -3.88 5.86
C ALA A 72 -0.75 -2.80 6.33
N GLY A 73 -1.78 -3.20 7.08
CA GLY A 73 -2.83 -2.26 7.40
C GLY A 73 -3.89 -2.76 8.37
N ARG A 74 -4.88 -1.89 8.59
CA ARG A 74 -5.91 -2.03 9.62
C ARG A 74 -6.80 -3.27 9.52
N TYR A 75 -6.81 -3.96 8.38
CA TYR A 75 -7.57 -5.21 8.24
C TYR A 75 -6.93 -6.37 9.03
N MET A 76 -5.60 -6.32 9.26
CA MET A 76 -4.88 -7.36 9.99
C MET A 76 -5.03 -7.21 11.50
N ALA A 77 -5.41 -8.28 12.18
CA ALA A 77 -5.45 -8.32 13.64
C ALA A 77 -4.06 -8.06 14.27
N GLU A 78 -2.99 -8.54 13.63
CA GLU A 78 -1.60 -8.30 14.07
C GLU A 78 -1.23 -6.81 14.04
N TYR A 79 -1.54 -6.11 12.95
CA TYR A 79 -1.37 -4.67 12.84
C TYR A 79 -2.19 -3.93 13.90
N GLN A 80 -3.45 -4.29 14.09
CA GLN A 80 -4.32 -3.66 15.09
C GLN A 80 -3.75 -3.84 16.51
N ALA A 81 -3.21 -5.02 16.82
CA ALA A 81 -2.58 -5.29 18.12
C ALA A 81 -1.32 -4.46 18.33
N LEU A 82 -0.51 -4.25 17.29
CA LEU A 82 0.66 -3.37 17.33
C LEU A 82 0.24 -1.90 17.47
N ALA A 83 -0.75 -1.45 16.71
CA ALA A 83 -1.30 -0.09 16.78
C ALA A 83 -1.89 0.24 18.16
N LYS A 84 -2.46 -0.74 18.87
CA LYS A 84 -2.90 -0.55 20.27
C LYS A 84 -1.74 -0.30 21.24
N ARG A 85 -0.55 -0.84 20.97
CA ARG A 85 0.66 -0.64 21.80
C ARG A 85 1.41 0.64 21.43
N HIS A 86 1.38 0.99 20.15
CA HIS A 86 1.98 2.20 19.57
C HIS A 86 0.87 3.04 18.93
N PRO A 87 0.04 3.73 19.75
CA PRO A 87 -1.16 4.43 19.26
C PRO A 87 -0.83 5.52 18.25
N SER A 88 0.30 6.21 18.44
CA SER A 88 0.79 7.21 17.50
C SER A 88 1.10 6.56 16.15
N PHE A 89 0.34 6.95 15.12
CA PHE A 89 0.65 6.55 13.75
C PHE A 89 2.04 7.05 13.33
N ARG A 90 2.37 8.29 13.71
CA ARG A 90 3.67 8.90 13.43
C ARG A 90 4.83 8.07 14.00
N GLU A 91 4.68 7.59 15.24
CA GLU A 91 5.66 6.69 15.84
C GLU A 91 5.88 5.44 14.98
N ARG A 92 4.78 4.82 14.53
CA ARG A 92 4.81 3.61 13.69
C ARG A 92 5.39 3.84 12.29
N SER A 93 5.25 5.05 11.75
CA SER A 93 5.76 5.42 10.42
C SER A 93 7.16 6.04 10.42
N GLU A 94 7.73 6.35 11.60
CA GLU A 94 9.05 7.00 11.74
C GLU A 94 10.08 6.16 12.52
N LYS A 95 9.65 5.15 13.29
CA LYS A 95 10.58 4.23 13.97
C LYS A 95 10.89 3.01 13.10
N THR A 96 12.17 2.83 12.79
CA THR A 96 12.67 1.77 11.89
C THR A 96 12.23 0.36 12.29
N ASP A 97 12.32 0.01 13.58
CA ASP A 97 11.90 -1.30 14.08
C ASP A 97 10.41 -1.56 13.88
N LEU A 98 9.56 -0.55 14.11
CA LEU A 98 8.12 -0.63 13.87
C LEU A 98 7.78 -0.69 12.39
N ILE A 99 8.46 0.10 11.55
CA ILE A 99 8.28 0.08 10.09
C ILE A 99 8.60 -1.31 9.53
N VAL A 100 9.76 -1.87 9.89
CA VAL A 100 10.18 -3.21 9.44
C VAL A 100 9.20 -4.25 9.92
N GLU A 101 8.81 -4.19 11.20
CA GLU A 101 7.88 -5.16 11.76
C GLU A 101 6.52 -5.13 11.04
N ILE A 102 5.92 -3.94 10.87
CA ILE A 102 4.64 -3.76 10.18
C ILE A 102 4.73 -4.21 8.71
N THR A 103 5.82 -3.86 8.03
CA THR A 103 6.08 -4.22 6.62
C THR A 103 6.10 -5.74 6.43
N LEU A 104 6.68 -6.48 7.39
CA LEU A 104 6.84 -7.94 7.31
C LEU A 104 5.61 -8.74 7.73
N GLN A 105 4.59 -8.12 8.36
CA GLN A 105 3.35 -8.82 8.74
C GLN A 105 2.68 -9.54 7.56
N PRO A 106 2.32 -8.84 6.45
CA PRO A 106 1.71 -9.50 5.29
C PRO A 106 2.65 -10.49 4.61
N TRP A 107 3.96 -10.26 4.66
CA TRP A 107 4.94 -11.21 4.14
C TRP A 107 4.86 -12.56 4.87
N ARG A 108 4.83 -12.52 6.20
CA ARG A 108 4.70 -13.73 7.03
C ARG A 108 3.33 -14.39 6.91
N ALA A 109 2.28 -13.59 6.76
CA ALA A 109 0.91 -14.09 6.71
C ALA A 109 0.54 -14.71 5.34
N PHE A 110 0.98 -14.09 4.24
CA PHE A 110 0.45 -14.40 2.90
C PHE A 110 1.51 -14.72 1.83
N ALA A 111 2.79 -14.44 2.11
CA ALA A 111 3.91 -14.63 1.18
C ALA A 111 3.65 -14.04 -0.24
N PRO A 112 3.36 -12.73 -0.36
CA PRO A 112 3.20 -12.05 -1.65
C PRO A 112 4.51 -12.05 -2.43
N ASP A 113 4.46 -11.89 -3.75
CA ASP A 113 5.67 -11.75 -4.59
C ASP A 113 6.33 -10.36 -4.46
N GLY A 114 5.66 -9.42 -3.79
CA GLY A 114 6.14 -8.06 -3.54
C GLY A 114 5.84 -7.60 -2.11
N VAL A 115 6.78 -6.86 -1.53
CA VAL A 115 6.64 -6.23 -0.22
C VAL A 115 6.85 -4.73 -0.38
N ILE A 116 5.87 -3.95 0.07
CA ILE A 116 5.94 -2.48 0.06
C ILE A 116 6.26 -1.97 1.47
N LEU A 117 7.17 -1.01 1.56
CA LEU A 117 7.56 -0.36 2.80
C LEU A 117 6.34 0.33 3.46
N PHE A 118 6.17 0.14 4.77
CA PHE A 118 5.21 0.90 5.55
C PHE A 118 5.72 2.33 5.79
N SER A 119 5.13 3.30 5.11
CA SER A 119 5.40 4.74 5.26
C SER A 119 4.16 5.54 4.86
N ASP A 120 4.12 6.83 5.22
CA ASP A 120 3.00 7.72 4.90
C ASP A 120 3.37 8.70 3.78
N ILE A 121 2.43 8.94 2.87
CA ILE A 121 2.67 9.82 1.73
C ILE A 121 2.76 11.30 2.13
N LEU A 122 2.26 11.67 3.31
CA LEU A 122 2.28 13.03 3.84
C LEU A 122 3.50 13.31 4.72
N THR A 123 4.40 12.33 4.93
CA THR A 123 5.69 12.53 5.59
C THR A 123 6.46 13.78 5.12
N PRO A 124 6.36 14.23 3.85
CA PRO A 124 6.95 15.49 3.40
C PRO A 124 6.24 16.78 3.84
N LEU A 125 4.97 16.79 4.24
CA LEU A 125 4.23 18.03 4.59
C LEU A 125 4.92 18.89 5.67
N PRO A 126 5.48 18.34 6.77
CA PRO A 126 6.22 19.12 7.74
C PRO A 126 7.48 19.77 7.15
N ALA A 127 8.08 19.18 6.10
CA ALA A 127 9.26 19.71 5.43
C ALA A 127 8.99 21.00 4.66
N ILE A 128 7.71 21.26 4.33
CA ILE A 128 7.28 22.49 3.64
C ILE A 128 6.54 23.46 4.56
N GLY A 129 6.71 23.27 5.88
CA GLY A 129 6.11 24.12 6.90
C GLY A 129 4.63 23.85 7.17
N VAL A 130 4.08 22.73 6.69
CA VAL A 130 2.68 22.34 6.94
C VAL A 130 2.63 21.22 7.98
N PRO A 131 2.50 21.54 9.28
CA PRO A 131 2.32 20.51 10.29
C PRO A 131 0.97 19.81 10.08
N PHE A 132 0.98 18.50 10.23
CA PHE A 132 -0.22 17.69 10.24
C PHE A 132 -0.13 16.66 11.34
N ASP A 133 -1.29 16.25 11.83
CA ASP A 133 -1.44 15.10 12.70
C ASP A 133 -2.31 14.06 12.02
N ILE A 134 -2.26 12.80 12.47
CA ILE A 134 -3.20 11.78 12.02
C ILE A 134 -4.15 11.46 13.15
N SER A 135 -5.42 11.77 12.91
CA SER A 135 -6.54 11.36 13.74
C SER A 135 -7.01 9.97 13.31
N ASP A 136 -7.28 9.10 14.29
CA ASP A 136 -7.80 7.75 14.01
C ASP A 136 -9.16 7.76 13.28
N SER A 137 -10.00 8.78 13.51
CA SER A 137 -11.33 8.90 12.92
C SER A 137 -11.38 9.76 11.67
N LYS A 138 -10.54 10.80 11.59
CA LYS A 138 -10.57 11.77 10.48
C LYS A 138 -9.46 11.58 9.46
N GLY A 139 -8.46 10.74 9.74
CA GLY A 139 -7.25 10.65 8.94
C GLY A 139 -6.32 11.85 9.17
N PRO A 140 -5.53 12.26 8.18
CA PRO A 140 -4.65 13.41 8.32
C PRO A 140 -5.45 14.70 8.55
N VAL A 141 -5.07 15.44 9.59
CA VAL A 141 -5.66 16.71 9.99
C VAL A 141 -4.59 17.78 9.87
N ILE A 142 -4.81 18.72 8.95
CA ILE A 142 -4.00 19.93 8.82
C ILE A 142 -4.65 21.00 9.69
N GLN A 143 -3.95 21.46 10.72
CA GLN A 143 -4.49 22.36 11.74
C GLN A 143 -4.80 23.75 11.18
N SER A 144 -3.95 24.24 10.27
CA SER A 144 -4.07 25.55 9.63
C SER A 144 -4.13 25.39 8.11
N PRO A 145 -5.31 25.06 7.55
CA PRO A 145 -5.47 24.99 6.11
C PRO A 145 -5.20 26.35 5.47
N VAL A 146 -4.45 26.37 4.38
CA VAL A 146 -4.17 27.57 3.59
C VAL A 146 -5.48 28.10 2.98
N ARG A 147 -5.84 29.37 3.25
CA ARG A 147 -7.08 30.02 2.78
C ARG A 147 -6.89 31.43 2.22
N SER A 148 -5.71 32.04 2.34
CA SER A 148 -5.41 33.35 1.75
C SER A 148 -4.07 33.35 1.02
N GLU A 149 -3.85 34.36 0.19
CA GLU A 149 -2.61 34.53 -0.56
C GLU A 149 -1.41 34.82 0.37
N GLU A 150 -1.64 35.53 1.48
CA GLU A 150 -0.62 35.77 2.51
C GLU A 150 -0.11 34.46 3.12
N GLN A 151 -1.02 33.53 3.45
CA GLN A 151 -0.66 32.22 4.00
C GLN A 151 0.11 31.36 3.00
N VAL A 152 -0.11 31.54 1.70
CA VAL A 152 0.70 30.90 0.65
C VAL A 152 2.13 31.45 0.66
N ARG A 153 2.29 32.78 0.83
CA ARG A 153 3.61 33.43 0.88
C ARG A 153 4.40 33.09 2.15
N GLU A 154 3.72 32.65 3.21
CA GLU A 154 4.33 32.19 4.47
C GLU A 154 4.82 30.73 4.42
N LEU A 155 4.35 29.93 3.45
CA LEU A 155 4.93 28.61 3.23
C LEU A 155 6.42 28.79 2.95
N VAL A 156 7.24 28.03 3.67
CA VAL A 156 8.66 27.95 3.31
C VAL A 156 8.74 27.38 1.91
N PRO A 157 9.73 27.81 1.08
CA PRO A 157 9.97 27.19 -0.21
C PRO A 157 9.79 25.71 -0.02
N LEU A 158 8.78 25.21 -0.73
CA LEU A 158 8.75 23.83 -1.07
C LEU A 158 10.16 23.52 -1.47
N ASP A 159 10.80 22.70 -0.66
CA ASP A 159 11.84 21.91 -1.26
C ASP A 159 11.20 21.32 -2.54
N LEU A 160 11.84 21.50 -3.70
CA LEU A 160 11.23 21.48 -5.06
C LEU A 160 10.34 20.25 -5.34
N ASP A 161 10.55 19.24 -4.53
CA ASP A 161 9.70 18.13 -4.16
C ASP A 161 8.16 18.26 -4.31
N MET A 162 7.48 19.42 -4.19
CA MET A 162 5.99 19.37 -3.98
C MET A 162 4.97 20.05 -4.93
N LEU A 163 5.20 19.99 -6.24
CA LEU A 163 4.12 19.47 -7.14
C LEU A 163 3.00 20.40 -7.67
N GLN A 164 3.25 21.36 -8.56
CA GLN A 164 2.18 21.84 -9.49
C GLN A 164 2.57 21.93 -10.96
N PHE A 165 3.60 21.19 -11.30
CA PHE A 165 4.05 21.00 -12.67
C PHE A 165 3.26 19.87 -13.36
N VAL A 166 2.29 19.17 -12.74
CA VAL A 166 1.79 17.79 -13.07
C VAL A 166 2.02 17.24 -14.51
N GLY A 167 1.71 17.95 -15.60
CA GLY A 167 2.15 17.56 -16.96
C GLY A 167 3.64 17.79 -17.28
N GLU A 168 4.20 18.95 -16.90
CA GLU A 168 5.64 19.18 -16.70
C GLU A 168 6.24 18.35 -15.53
N SER A 169 5.47 17.90 -14.54
CA SER A 169 5.92 16.97 -13.47
C SER A 169 6.18 15.61 -13.98
N LEU A 170 5.33 15.09 -14.87
CA LEU A 170 5.63 13.83 -15.52
C LEU A 170 6.94 13.92 -16.33
N LYS A 171 7.28 15.09 -16.92
CA LYS A 171 8.57 15.32 -17.60
C LYS A 171 9.76 15.58 -16.66
N ILE A 172 9.57 16.30 -15.55
CA ILE A 172 10.62 16.65 -14.58
C ILE A 172 10.88 15.48 -13.61
N LEU A 173 9.85 14.81 -13.09
CA LEU A 173 9.98 13.55 -12.31
C LEU A 173 10.70 12.48 -13.13
N ARG A 174 10.45 12.44 -14.44
CA ARG A 174 11.23 11.59 -15.34
C ARG A 174 12.72 11.98 -15.29
N ASN A 175 13.07 13.25 -15.31
CA ASN A 175 14.47 13.70 -15.36
C ASN A 175 15.18 13.65 -13.99
N GLU A 176 14.49 13.91 -12.88
CA GLU A 176 15.07 13.99 -11.53
C GLU A 176 15.00 12.67 -10.75
N ILE A 177 13.90 11.92 -10.88
CA ILE A 177 13.69 10.68 -10.12
C ILE A 177 13.92 9.47 -11.02
N VAL A 178 13.18 9.36 -12.13
CA VAL A 178 13.30 8.18 -13.01
C VAL A 178 14.71 8.10 -13.59
N SER A 179 15.23 9.19 -14.16
CA SER A 179 16.56 9.17 -14.80
C SER A 179 17.68 9.02 -13.78
N ARG A 180 17.53 9.56 -12.55
CA ARG A 180 18.53 9.39 -11.49
C ARG A 180 18.52 7.97 -10.93
N ILE A 181 17.34 7.43 -10.62
CA ILE A 181 17.21 6.02 -10.20
C ILE A 181 17.69 5.11 -11.32
N LYS A 182 17.36 5.38 -12.59
CA LYS A 182 17.88 4.58 -13.72
C LYS A 182 19.38 4.80 -13.96
N LYS A 183 19.98 5.91 -13.52
CA LYS A 183 21.44 6.12 -13.60
C LYS A 183 22.17 5.37 -12.48
N GLU A 184 21.66 5.45 -11.25
CA GLU A 184 22.26 4.82 -10.07
C GLU A 184 21.92 3.32 -9.98
N CYS A 185 20.70 2.96 -10.40
CA CYS A 185 20.08 1.65 -10.33
C CYS A 185 19.33 1.32 -11.66
N PRO A 186 20.03 1.20 -12.80
CA PRO A 186 19.43 1.07 -14.14
C PRO A 186 18.42 -0.06 -14.32
N HIS A 187 18.56 -1.11 -13.51
CA HIS A 187 17.76 -2.33 -13.64
C HIS A 187 16.57 -2.39 -12.68
N VAL A 188 16.37 -1.38 -11.82
CA VAL A 188 15.24 -1.30 -10.89
C VAL A 188 14.00 -0.82 -11.65
N PRO A 189 12.91 -1.61 -11.69
CA PRO A 189 11.65 -1.19 -12.32
C PRO A 189 10.94 -0.12 -11.50
N LEU A 190 10.32 0.85 -12.18
CA LEU A 190 9.52 1.92 -11.59
C LEU A 190 8.05 1.75 -11.94
N VAL A 191 7.20 1.84 -10.91
CA VAL A 191 5.74 1.72 -11.03
C VAL A 191 5.11 3.09 -10.82
N LEU A 192 4.30 3.56 -11.77
CA LEU A 192 3.49 4.77 -11.63
C LEU A 192 2.02 4.40 -11.39
N TYR A 193 1.46 4.86 -10.28
CA TYR A 193 0.04 4.69 -9.96
C TYR A 193 -0.62 6.04 -9.70
N ILE A 194 -1.74 6.29 -10.37
CA ILE A 194 -2.62 7.44 -10.19
C ILE A 194 -4.02 6.86 -10.05
N ASN A 195 -4.76 7.17 -9.00
CA ASN A 195 -6.14 6.72 -8.86
C ASN A 195 -7.09 7.62 -9.67
N GLY A 196 -8.08 7.05 -10.35
CA GLY A 196 -8.96 7.77 -11.28
C GLY A 196 -8.26 8.10 -12.60
N ASN A 197 -7.34 7.24 -13.07
CA ASN A 197 -6.43 7.57 -14.17
C ASN A 197 -6.94 7.23 -15.57
N GLY A 198 -8.18 6.76 -15.71
CA GLY A 198 -8.74 6.35 -16.99
C GLY A 198 -8.61 7.39 -18.11
N GLY A 199 -8.59 8.69 -17.81
CA GLY A 199 -8.37 9.75 -18.80
C GLY A 199 -6.91 10.07 -19.17
N LEU A 200 -5.94 9.43 -18.50
CA LEU A 200 -4.52 9.83 -18.51
C LEU A 200 -3.55 8.73 -18.96
N LEU A 201 -4.03 7.52 -19.24
CA LEU A 201 -3.20 6.33 -19.48
C LEU A 201 -2.09 6.56 -20.53
N GLU A 202 -2.43 7.14 -21.67
CA GLU A 202 -1.48 7.41 -22.76
C GLU A 202 -0.37 8.38 -22.33
N ARG A 203 -0.71 9.37 -21.50
CA ARG A 203 0.25 10.35 -20.98
C ARG A 203 1.14 9.77 -19.89
N MET A 204 0.62 8.83 -19.10
CA MET A 204 1.39 8.12 -18.08
C MET A 204 2.50 7.29 -18.72
N LYS A 205 2.26 6.70 -19.90
CA LYS A 205 3.25 5.92 -20.64
C LYS A 205 4.48 6.74 -21.04
N ASP A 206 4.31 8.02 -21.37
CA ASP A 206 5.39 8.90 -21.83
C ASP A 206 6.36 9.34 -20.72
N THR A 207 6.13 8.91 -19.48
CA THR A 207 6.97 9.22 -18.31
C THR A 207 8.26 8.41 -18.24
N GLY A 208 8.38 7.32 -19.01
CA GLY A 208 9.56 6.43 -18.97
C GLY A 208 9.57 5.44 -17.79
N VAL A 209 8.43 5.22 -17.15
CA VAL A 209 8.23 4.18 -16.12
C VAL A 209 8.05 2.81 -16.76
N ASP A 210 8.37 1.75 -16.03
CA ASP A 210 8.33 0.37 -16.53
C ASP A 210 6.94 -0.26 -16.36
N VAL A 211 6.17 0.20 -15.36
CA VAL A 211 4.85 -0.33 -15.02
C VAL A 211 3.85 0.79 -14.75
N ILE A 212 2.64 0.66 -15.29
CA ILE A 212 1.50 1.54 -14.96
C ILE A 212 0.49 0.78 -14.11
N GLY A 213 0.20 1.32 -12.92
CA GLY A 213 -0.89 0.86 -12.08
C GLY A 213 -2.24 1.34 -12.59
N LEU A 214 -3.14 0.41 -12.88
CA LEU A 214 -4.52 0.67 -13.26
C LEU A 214 -5.40 0.59 -12.01
N ASP A 215 -6.27 1.58 -11.83
CA ASP A 215 -7.36 1.45 -10.87
C ASP A 215 -8.52 0.61 -11.43
N TRP A 216 -9.49 0.28 -10.60
CA TRP A 216 -10.57 -0.64 -10.95
C TRP A 216 -11.64 -0.03 -11.88
N THR A 217 -11.62 1.29 -12.10
CA THR A 217 -12.57 1.96 -12.99
C THR A 217 -12.18 1.81 -14.46
N VAL A 218 -10.92 1.44 -14.72
CA VAL A 218 -10.41 1.11 -16.06
C VAL A 218 -10.63 -0.38 -16.30
N ASP A 219 -11.29 -0.77 -17.38
CA ASP A 219 -11.29 -2.20 -17.74
C ASP A 219 -9.87 -2.64 -18.12
N MET A 220 -9.42 -3.80 -17.63
CA MET A 220 -8.05 -4.28 -17.87
C MET A 220 -7.73 -4.44 -19.36
N ALA A 221 -8.69 -4.91 -20.18
CA ALA A 221 -8.47 -5.05 -21.62
C ALA A 221 -8.44 -3.69 -22.34
N ASP A 222 -9.25 -2.71 -21.91
CA ASP A 222 -9.13 -1.32 -22.36
C ASP A 222 -7.77 -0.72 -22.00
N GLY A 223 -7.35 -0.85 -20.73
CA GLY A 223 -6.06 -0.36 -20.25
C GLY A 223 -4.91 -0.95 -21.06
N ARG A 224 -4.92 -2.27 -21.29
CA ARG A 224 -3.94 -2.94 -22.16
C ARG A 224 -3.94 -2.42 -23.58
N ARG A 225 -5.12 -2.30 -24.20
CA ARG A 225 -5.24 -1.79 -25.58
C ARG A 225 -4.66 -0.39 -25.71
N ARG A 226 -4.97 0.50 -24.76
CA ARG A 226 -4.57 1.91 -24.78
C ARG A 226 -3.09 2.11 -24.48
N LEU A 227 -2.54 1.33 -23.56
CA LEU A 227 -1.11 1.36 -23.21
C LEU A 227 -0.25 0.61 -24.24
N GLY A 228 -0.81 -0.37 -24.94
CA GLY A 228 -0.11 -1.26 -25.86
C GLY A 228 0.84 -2.23 -25.16
N ASN A 229 1.60 -2.99 -25.94
CA ASN A 229 2.45 -4.09 -25.43
C ASN A 229 3.83 -3.65 -24.93
N GLY A 230 4.15 -2.36 -25.00
CA GLY A 230 5.47 -1.82 -24.65
C GLY A 230 5.65 -1.46 -23.18
N ILE A 231 4.62 -1.60 -22.35
CA ILE A 231 4.66 -1.28 -20.93
C ILE A 231 3.90 -2.32 -20.10
N SER A 232 4.46 -2.67 -18.95
CA SER A 232 3.80 -3.58 -18.03
C SER A 232 2.68 -2.86 -17.28
N VAL A 233 1.70 -3.62 -16.78
CA VAL A 233 0.58 -3.08 -16.00
C VAL A 233 0.51 -3.74 -14.64
N GLN A 234 0.03 -3.00 -13.64
CA GLN A 234 -0.26 -3.48 -12.30
C GLN A 234 -1.74 -3.28 -11.97
N GLY A 235 -2.37 -4.25 -11.31
CA GLY A 235 -3.77 -4.17 -10.90
C GLY A 235 -4.64 -5.28 -11.52
N ASN A 236 -5.96 -5.12 -11.59
CA ASN A 236 -6.71 -3.97 -11.08
C ASN A 236 -8.04 -4.36 -10.41
N VAL A 237 -8.05 -5.51 -9.74
CA VAL A 237 -9.23 -6.04 -9.03
C VAL A 237 -9.80 -4.97 -8.08
N ASP A 238 -11.11 -4.69 -8.16
CA ASP A 238 -11.76 -3.78 -7.21
C ASP A 238 -11.64 -4.35 -5.79
N PRO A 239 -11.09 -3.59 -4.81
CA PRO A 239 -11.00 -4.06 -3.42
C PRO A 239 -12.34 -4.51 -2.81
N ALA A 240 -13.48 -4.05 -3.35
CA ALA A 240 -14.80 -4.48 -2.93
C ALA A 240 -15.02 -5.99 -3.15
N PHE A 241 -14.38 -6.62 -4.13
CA PHE A 241 -14.46 -8.07 -4.34
C PHE A 241 -13.90 -8.87 -3.17
N LEU A 242 -13.05 -8.30 -2.32
CA LEU A 242 -12.57 -8.98 -1.11
C LEU A 242 -13.67 -9.16 -0.05
N PHE A 243 -14.86 -8.61 -0.26
CA PHE A 243 -16.06 -8.85 0.55
C PHE A 243 -17.05 -9.82 -0.10
N SER A 244 -16.77 -10.26 -1.33
CA SER A 244 -17.60 -11.23 -2.04
C SER A 244 -17.34 -12.65 -1.53
N PRO A 245 -18.24 -13.62 -1.80
CA PRO A 245 -17.94 -15.03 -1.57
C PRO A 245 -16.66 -15.45 -2.32
N LEU A 246 -15.83 -16.28 -1.70
CA LEU A 246 -14.52 -16.67 -2.25
C LEU A 246 -14.55 -17.16 -3.71
N PRO A 247 -15.56 -17.92 -4.18
CA PRO A 247 -15.65 -18.28 -5.61
C PRO A 247 -15.79 -17.07 -6.54
N VAL A 248 -16.54 -16.05 -6.14
CA VAL A 248 -16.72 -14.82 -6.93
C VAL A 248 -15.41 -14.02 -6.99
N LEU A 249 -14.65 -14.00 -5.89
CA LEU A 249 -13.31 -13.42 -5.88
C LEU A 249 -12.35 -14.18 -6.82
N THR A 250 -12.41 -15.51 -6.85
CA THR A 250 -11.64 -16.32 -7.80
C THR A 250 -11.97 -15.95 -9.24
N ASP A 251 -13.26 -15.87 -9.58
CA ASP A 251 -13.72 -15.55 -10.93
C ASP A 251 -13.24 -14.17 -11.37
N GLU A 252 -13.26 -13.18 -10.47
CA GLU A 252 -12.75 -11.84 -10.76
C GLU A 252 -11.23 -11.82 -10.96
N ILE A 253 -10.47 -12.54 -10.13
CA ILE A 253 -9.02 -12.69 -10.31
C ILE A 253 -8.73 -13.32 -11.68
N HIS A 254 -9.43 -14.39 -12.05
CA HIS A 254 -9.27 -15.05 -13.34
C HIS A 254 -9.62 -14.12 -14.51
N ARG A 255 -10.72 -13.37 -14.40
CA ARG A 255 -11.14 -12.38 -15.41
C ARG A 255 -10.05 -11.34 -15.63
N VAL A 256 -9.54 -10.72 -14.56
CA VAL A 256 -8.49 -9.69 -14.64
C VAL A 256 -7.21 -10.25 -15.25
N VAL A 257 -6.74 -11.43 -14.80
CA VAL A 257 -5.53 -12.06 -15.34
C VAL A 257 -5.69 -12.44 -16.81
N LYS A 258 -6.86 -12.96 -17.20
CA LYS A 258 -7.16 -13.28 -18.61
C LYS A 258 -7.15 -12.02 -19.48
N SER A 259 -7.80 -10.95 -19.02
CA SER A 259 -7.83 -9.66 -19.72
C SER A 259 -6.45 -8.98 -19.79
N ALA A 260 -5.60 -9.17 -18.77
CA ALA A 260 -4.26 -8.61 -18.75
C ALA A 260 -3.29 -9.35 -19.69
N GLY A 261 -3.53 -10.62 -19.97
CA GLY A 261 -2.63 -11.47 -20.76
C GLY A 261 -1.41 -11.99 -19.98
N PRO A 262 -0.63 -12.91 -20.59
CA PRO A 262 0.42 -13.65 -19.89
C PRO A 262 1.75 -12.90 -19.72
N LYS A 263 1.85 -11.67 -20.20
CA LYS A 263 3.11 -10.90 -20.26
C LYS A 263 2.95 -9.55 -19.60
N GLY A 264 3.94 -9.13 -18.80
CA GLY A 264 4.01 -7.78 -18.26
C GLY A 264 2.80 -7.41 -17.39
N HIS A 265 2.28 -8.36 -16.61
CA HIS A 265 1.17 -8.14 -15.67
C HIS A 265 1.64 -8.43 -14.24
N ILE A 266 1.42 -7.48 -13.34
CA ILE A 266 1.55 -7.65 -11.89
C ILE A 266 0.14 -7.60 -11.32
N LEU A 267 -0.37 -8.75 -10.85
CA LEU A 267 -1.70 -8.78 -10.27
C LEU A 267 -1.70 -7.99 -8.95
N ASN A 268 -2.64 -7.07 -8.83
CA ASN A 268 -2.86 -6.28 -7.63
C ASN A 268 -4.33 -5.86 -7.58
N LEU A 269 -4.72 -5.22 -6.50
CA LEU A 269 -5.96 -4.47 -6.43
C LEU A 269 -5.84 -3.16 -7.22
N GLY A 270 -6.98 -2.60 -7.63
CA GLY A 270 -7.07 -1.27 -8.21
C GLY A 270 -7.02 -0.14 -7.17
N HIS A 271 -7.02 -0.47 -5.87
CA HIS A 271 -6.78 0.46 -4.76
C HIS A 271 -6.34 -0.32 -3.52
N GLY A 272 -5.96 0.34 -2.42
CA GLY A 272 -5.55 -0.35 -1.20
C GLY A 272 -6.66 -1.12 -0.47
N VAL A 273 -6.28 -2.22 0.19
CA VAL A 273 -7.14 -3.07 1.04
C VAL A 273 -7.97 -2.22 2.02
N LEU A 274 -9.26 -2.56 2.16
CA LEU A 274 -10.20 -1.85 3.03
C LEU A 274 -10.09 -2.36 4.47
N GLN A 275 -10.33 -1.50 5.45
CA GLN A 275 -10.07 -1.81 6.86
C GLN A 275 -10.85 -3.01 7.41
N LYS A 276 -12.03 -3.27 6.85
CA LYS A 276 -12.92 -4.36 7.27
C LYS A 276 -12.79 -5.61 6.41
N THR A 277 -11.84 -5.63 5.47
CA THR A 277 -11.62 -6.78 4.61
C THR A 277 -11.28 -8.00 5.47
N PRO A 278 -11.96 -9.15 5.29
CA PRO A 278 -11.60 -10.38 5.98
C PRO A 278 -10.19 -10.85 5.57
N GLU A 279 -9.35 -11.22 6.55
CA GLU A 279 -8.01 -11.76 6.27
C GLU A 279 -8.08 -13.05 5.43
N GLU A 280 -9.16 -13.83 5.57
CA GLU A 280 -9.42 -15.02 4.75
C GLU A 280 -9.54 -14.68 3.25
N ALA A 281 -10.18 -13.57 2.90
CA ALA A 281 -10.29 -13.15 1.50
C ALA A 281 -8.92 -12.72 0.92
N VAL A 282 -8.06 -12.12 1.75
CA VAL A 282 -6.70 -11.77 1.36
C VAL A 282 -5.85 -13.02 1.17
N ALA A 283 -5.93 -13.98 2.09
CA ALA A 283 -5.27 -15.28 1.95
C ALA A 283 -5.72 -16.00 0.66
N HIS A 284 -7.04 -16.06 0.43
CA HIS A 284 -7.63 -16.67 -0.76
C HIS A 284 -7.16 -16.02 -2.05
N PHE A 285 -7.06 -14.69 -2.10
CA PHE A 285 -6.51 -13.99 -3.27
C PHE A 285 -5.08 -14.45 -3.60
N PHE A 286 -4.21 -14.56 -2.60
CA PHE A 286 -2.83 -15.00 -2.79
C PHE A 286 -2.74 -16.50 -3.12
N ASP A 287 -3.60 -17.33 -2.53
CA ASP A 287 -3.68 -18.76 -2.85
C ASP A 287 -4.10 -18.98 -4.31
N VAL A 288 -5.17 -18.32 -4.77
CA VAL A 288 -5.62 -18.36 -6.17
C VAL A 288 -4.48 -17.93 -7.08
N THR A 289 -3.86 -16.77 -6.83
CA THR A 289 -2.73 -16.27 -7.62
C THR A 289 -1.61 -17.30 -7.73
N ARG A 290 -1.19 -17.91 -6.61
CA ARG A 290 -0.10 -18.91 -6.61
C ARG A 290 -0.45 -20.17 -7.39
N SER A 291 -1.74 -20.55 -7.40
CA SER A 291 -2.24 -21.70 -8.16
C SER A 291 -2.44 -21.44 -9.65
N LEU A 292 -2.51 -20.17 -10.06
CA LEU A 292 -2.65 -19.82 -11.48
C LEU A 292 -1.43 -20.28 -12.27
N ARG A 293 -1.70 -20.72 -13.50
CA ARG A 293 -0.69 -21.07 -14.47
C ARG A 293 -1.10 -20.56 -15.84
N TYR A 294 -0.22 -19.82 -16.51
CA TYR A 294 -0.55 -19.22 -17.80
C TYR A 294 -0.77 -20.27 -18.89
N ASP A 295 -0.03 -21.38 -18.87
CA ASP A 295 -0.24 -22.50 -19.78
C ASP A 295 -1.68 -23.04 -19.69
N ALA A 296 -2.18 -23.34 -18.50
CA ALA A 296 -3.54 -23.81 -18.29
C ALA A 296 -4.61 -22.76 -18.65
N LEU A 297 -4.37 -21.49 -18.33
CA LEU A 297 -5.33 -20.40 -18.60
C LEU A 297 -5.47 -20.07 -20.09
N PHE A 298 -4.40 -20.22 -20.88
CA PHE A 298 -4.36 -19.80 -22.30
C PHE A 298 -4.26 -20.96 -23.30
N GLN A 299 -4.18 -22.23 -22.86
CA GLN A 299 -4.25 -23.40 -23.75
C GLN A 299 -5.55 -23.49 -24.57
N GLY A 300 -6.66 -22.88 -24.10
CA GLY A 300 -7.95 -22.89 -24.79
C GLY A 300 -8.08 -21.90 -25.96
N SER A 301 -7.21 -20.88 -26.09
CA SER A 301 -7.37 -19.84 -27.13
C SER A 301 -6.76 -20.21 -28.49
N VAL A 302 -5.89 -21.23 -28.53
CA VAL A 302 -5.29 -21.71 -29.80
C VAL A 302 -6.26 -22.62 -30.57
N ALA A 303 -7.26 -23.20 -29.89
CA ALA A 303 -8.21 -24.12 -30.51
C ALA A 303 -9.34 -23.44 -31.30
N GLU A 304 -9.61 -22.14 -31.08
CA GLU A 304 -10.70 -21.42 -31.76
C GLU A 304 -10.27 -20.73 -33.07
N GLU A 305 -8.98 -20.57 -33.37
CA GLU A 305 -8.50 -19.93 -34.62
C GLU A 305 -8.39 -20.88 -35.83
N LEU A 306 -8.75 -22.17 -35.69
CA LEU A 306 -8.69 -23.17 -36.76
C LEU A 306 -10.05 -23.81 -37.04
N GLN A 307 -11.07 -22.99 -37.31
CA GLN A 307 -12.23 -23.43 -38.09
C GLN A 307 -12.25 -22.68 -39.42
N PRO A 308 -11.99 -23.35 -40.56
CA PRO A 308 -12.18 -22.73 -41.86
C PRO A 308 -13.67 -22.45 -42.05
N VAL A 309 -13.99 -21.19 -42.32
CA VAL A 309 -15.31 -20.77 -42.77
C VAL A 309 -15.58 -21.49 -44.10
N ALA A 310 -16.57 -22.39 -44.09
CA ALA A 310 -17.11 -23.05 -45.27
C ALA A 310 -18.10 -22.14 -46.00
#